data_AF-A0A7W0UHM6-F1
#
_entry.id   AF-A0A7W0UHM6-F1
#
_cell.length_a   1.000
_cell.length_b   1.000
_cell.length_c   1.000
_cell.angle_alpha   90.00
_cell.angle_beta   90.00
_cell.angle_gamma   90.00
#
_symmetry.space_group_name_H-M   'P 1'
#
loop_
_entity.id
_entity.type
_entity.pdbx_description
1 polymer ?
#
loop_
_entity_poly.entity_id
_entity_poly.type
_entity_poly.pdbx_seq_one_letter_code
_entity_poly.pdbx_strand_id
1 'polypeptide(L)'
;MLSIDVDGADYWLWRELDLFRPRIVVIEYNSVLGPTDSLVEPRDRRDTYDKAAYGGASIAALRALGKAKGYRLIHTEMTGNNAFFLREDQVGTYPSEDVVPIRAPNHFLLAEAHAPDSLHRPYEAPPPIQP
;
A
#
# COMPACT_ATOMS: atom_id res chain seq x y z
N MET A 1 -15.60 -7.13 -2.28
CA MET A 1 -14.60 -6.06 -2.18
C MET A 1 -13.86 -6.24 -0.87
N LEU A 2 -12.59 -5.86 -0.80
CA LEU A 2 -11.80 -5.81 0.43
C LEU A 2 -11.19 -4.41 0.55
N SER A 3 -11.25 -3.82 1.73
CA SER A 3 -10.57 -2.56 2.08
C SER A 3 -9.66 -2.84 3.26
N ILE A 4 -8.39 -2.41 3.20
CA ILE A 4 -7.38 -2.61 4.24
C ILE A 4 -6.79 -1.23 4.55
N ASP A 5 -7.11 -0.74 5.74
CA ASP A 5 -6.64 0.52 6.29
C ASP A 5 -6.69 0.33 7.81
N VAL A 6 -5.56 -0.07 8.38
CA VAL A 6 -5.43 -0.49 9.78
C VAL A 6 -4.35 0.31 10.53
N ASP A 7 -3.94 1.45 9.98
CA ASP A 7 -2.89 2.32 10.53
C ASP A 7 -1.56 1.56 10.76
N GLY A 8 -1.21 0.67 9.80
CA GLY A 8 -0.07 -0.23 9.84
C GLY A 8 -0.45 -1.73 9.89
N ALA A 9 0.48 -2.56 9.45
CA ALA A 9 0.40 -3.96 9.09
C ALA A 9 -0.38 -4.28 7.79
N ASP A 10 -0.79 -3.28 7.01
CA ASP A 10 -1.64 -3.44 5.81
C ASP A 10 -1.06 -4.42 4.78
N TYR A 11 0.23 -4.28 4.46
CA TYR A 11 0.95 -5.18 3.56
C TYR A 11 0.96 -6.62 4.08
N TRP A 12 1.22 -6.79 5.37
CA TRP A 12 1.31 -8.12 5.99
C TRP A 12 -0.07 -8.78 6.04
N LEU A 13 -1.11 -8.04 6.40
CA LEU A 13 -2.48 -8.55 6.38
C LEU A 13 -2.88 -9.02 4.98
N TRP A 14 -2.61 -8.22 3.94
CA TRP A 14 -2.94 -8.61 2.58
C TRP A 14 -2.11 -9.82 2.12
N ARG A 15 -0.83 -9.88 2.49
CA ARG A 15 0.04 -10.99 2.14
C ARG A 15 -0.50 -12.32 2.65
N GLU A 16 -0.84 -12.39 3.94
CA GLU A 16 -1.27 -13.63 4.60
C GLU A 16 -2.74 -14.02 4.29
N LEU A 17 -3.51 -13.14 3.65
CA LEU A 17 -4.89 -13.41 3.27
C LEU A 17 -4.95 -14.20 1.96
N ASP A 18 -5.11 -15.51 2.03
CA ASP A 18 -5.17 -16.40 0.85
C ASP A 18 -6.54 -17.05 0.60
N LEU A 19 -7.38 -17.16 1.63
CA LEU A 19 -8.69 -17.83 1.52
C LEU A 19 -9.75 -17.01 0.77
N PHE A 20 -9.52 -15.70 0.60
CA PHE A 20 -10.49 -14.79 0.01
C PHE A 20 -9.87 -14.03 -1.16
N ARG A 21 -10.51 -14.14 -2.34
CA ARG A 21 -10.03 -13.55 -3.60
C ARG A 21 -11.01 -12.49 -4.13
N PRO A 22 -11.13 -11.32 -3.45
CA PRO A 22 -12.09 -10.28 -3.81
C PRO A 22 -11.84 -9.77 -5.24
N ARG A 23 -12.90 -9.29 -5.91
CA ARG A 23 -12.74 -8.65 -7.23
C ARG A 23 -11.82 -7.43 -7.17
N ILE A 24 -11.95 -6.61 -6.12
CA ILE A 24 -11.17 -5.38 -5.91
C ILE A 24 -10.65 -5.34 -4.46
N VAL A 25 -9.40 -4.94 -4.31
CA VAL A 25 -8.74 -4.61 -3.05
C VAL A 25 -8.43 -3.12 -3.05
N VAL A 26 -8.80 -2.43 -1.99
CA VAL A 26 -8.35 -1.07 -1.68
C VAL A 26 -7.43 -1.21 -0.47
N ILE A 27 -6.22 -0.67 -0.55
CA ILE A 27 -5.22 -0.82 0.51
C ILE A 27 -4.47 0.49 0.72
N GLU A 28 -4.25 0.83 1.99
CA GLU A 28 -3.43 1.97 2.36
C GLU A 28 -1.97 1.78 1.90
N TYR A 29 -1.37 2.84 1.35
CA TYR A 29 0.05 2.92 1.08
C TYR A 29 0.62 4.23 1.63
N ASN A 30 1.87 4.19 2.05
CA ASN A 30 2.56 5.38 2.54
C ASN A 30 3.31 6.06 1.38
N SER A 31 2.72 7.15 0.86
CA SER A 31 3.30 7.93 -0.23
C SER A 31 4.59 8.70 0.14
N VAL A 32 4.91 8.83 1.43
CA VAL A 32 6.19 9.43 1.88
C VAL A 32 7.39 8.58 1.45
N LEU A 33 7.20 7.27 1.26
CA LEU A 33 8.24 6.33 0.84
C LEU A 33 8.60 6.45 -0.64
N GLY A 34 7.87 7.28 -1.39
CA GLY A 34 8.09 7.44 -2.82
C GLY A 34 7.65 6.23 -3.65
N PRO A 35 7.80 6.32 -4.98
CA PRO A 35 7.23 5.35 -5.91
C PRO A 35 8.11 4.14 -6.20
N THR A 36 9.41 4.20 -5.88
CA THR A 36 10.43 3.29 -6.43
C THR A 36 10.84 2.21 -5.45
N ASP A 37 11.14 2.59 -4.21
CA ASP A 37 11.72 1.67 -3.24
C ASP A 37 10.64 0.74 -2.67
N SER A 38 10.89 -0.57 -2.75
CA SER A 38 10.00 -1.58 -2.21
C SER A 38 10.25 -1.73 -0.71
N LEU A 39 9.52 -0.94 0.07
CA LEU A 39 9.63 -0.83 1.52
C LEU A 39 8.32 -1.21 2.22
N VAL A 40 8.44 -1.89 3.36
CA VAL A 40 7.34 -2.26 4.27
C VAL A 40 7.76 -1.99 5.71
N GLU A 41 6.81 -1.65 6.58
CA GLU A 41 7.11 -1.62 8.01
C GLU A 41 7.49 -3.02 8.53
N PRO A 42 8.28 -3.14 9.61
CA PRO A 42 8.63 -4.43 10.20
C PRO A 42 7.38 -5.23 10.59
N ARG A 43 7.36 -6.54 10.30
CA ARG A 43 6.22 -7.43 10.63
C ARG A 43 5.89 -7.43 12.12
N ASP A 44 6.93 -7.35 12.95
CA ASP A 44 6.85 -7.53 14.38
C ASP A 44 6.81 -6.19 15.12
N ARG A 45 6.36 -5.12 14.44
CA ARG A 45 6.18 -3.77 14.98
C ARG A 45 5.41 -3.80 16.31
N ARG A 46 5.98 -3.21 17.36
CA ARG A 46 5.41 -3.21 18.74
C ARG A 46 5.15 -1.82 19.30
N ASP A 47 5.51 -0.77 18.58
CA ASP A 47 5.20 0.60 18.98
C ASP A 47 3.69 0.84 18.94
N THR A 48 3.24 1.67 19.88
CA THR A 48 1.86 2.15 19.88
C THR A 48 1.72 3.20 18.80
N TYR A 49 0.62 3.15 18.06
CA TYR A 49 0.30 4.17 17.07
C TYR A 49 0.36 5.57 17.68
N ASP A 50 1.21 6.43 17.12
CA ASP A 50 1.54 7.76 17.63
C ASP A 50 1.18 8.88 16.65
N LYS A 51 0.40 8.58 15.60
CA LYS A 51 0.01 9.48 14.50
C LYS A 51 1.19 10.05 13.71
N ALA A 52 2.38 9.49 13.83
CA ALA A 52 3.47 9.83 12.94
C ALA A 52 3.19 9.29 11.52
N ALA A 53 3.86 9.87 10.53
CA ALA A 53 3.85 9.41 9.13
C ALA A 53 4.70 8.14 8.96
N TYR A 54 4.46 7.15 9.81
CA TYR A 54 5.17 5.88 9.89
C TYR A 54 4.18 4.71 10.02
N GLY A 55 4.41 3.70 9.18
CA GLY A 55 3.54 2.55 9.02
C GLY A 55 3.28 2.24 7.55
N GLY A 56 2.61 1.12 7.32
CA GLY A 56 2.17 0.66 6.02
C GLY A 56 3.32 0.23 5.11
N ALA A 57 3.11 0.41 3.81
CA ALA A 57 4.04 0.00 2.78
C ALA A 57 4.12 1.01 1.64
N SER A 58 5.23 0.97 0.93
CA SER A 58 5.40 1.66 -0.34
C SER A 58 4.44 1.10 -1.40
N ILE A 59 4.09 1.93 -2.36
CA ILE A 59 3.33 1.50 -3.53
C ILE A 59 4.07 0.45 -4.38
N ALA A 60 5.40 0.50 -4.40
CA ALA A 60 6.24 -0.51 -5.07
C ALA A 60 6.07 -1.90 -4.43
N ALA A 61 6.11 -1.98 -3.09
CA ALA A 61 5.89 -3.22 -2.37
C ALA A 61 4.48 -3.78 -2.60
N LEU A 62 3.45 -2.91 -2.56
CA LEU A 62 2.06 -3.32 -2.80
C LEU A 62 1.82 -3.76 -4.25
N ARG A 63 2.46 -3.10 -5.23
CA ARG A 63 2.40 -3.52 -6.64
C ARG A 63 3.01 -4.90 -6.84
N ALA A 64 4.17 -5.17 -6.23
CA ALA A 64 4.80 -6.48 -6.28
C ALA A 64 3.92 -7.56 -5.63
N LEU A 65 3.35 -7.28 -4.44
CA LEU A 65 2.45 -8.19 -3.74
C LEU A 65 1.17 -8.46 -4.55
N GLY A 66 0.53 -7.41 -5.05
CA GLY A 66 -0.66 -7.51 -5.90
C GLY A 66 -0.42 -8.41 -7.11
N LYS A 67 0.68 -8.17 -7.83
CA LYS A 67 1.06 -8.99 -9.00
C LYS A 67 1.21 -10.46 -8.66
N ALA A 68 1.89 -10.78 -7.56
CA ALA A 68 2.05 -12.15 -7.11
C ALA A 68 0.72 -12.81 -6.71
N LYS A 69 -0.21 -12.03 -6.13
CA LYS A 69 -1.56 -12.51 -5.76
C LYS A 69 -2.56 -12.49 -6.93
N GLY A 70 -2.15 -12.15 -8.15
CA GLY A 70 -3.02 -12.08 -9.33
C GLY A 70 -3.90 -10.84 -9.40
N TYR A 71 -3.36 -9.69 -9.00
CA TYR A 71 -3.99 -8.38 -9.03
C TYR A 71 -3.13 -7.36 -9.78
N ARG A 72 -3.80 -6.38 -10.39
CA ARG A 72 -3.18 -5.22 -11.04
C ARG A 72 -3.53 -3.94 -10.32
N LEU A 73 -2.56 -3.06 -10.15
CA LEU A 73 -2.83 -1.68 -9.75
C LEU A 73 -3.62 -0.96 -10.87
N ILE A 74 -4.79 -0.42 -10.54
CA ILE A 74 -5.65 0.30 -11.50
C ILE A 74 -5.81 1.78 -11.18
N HIS A 75 -5.57 2.19 -9.92
CA HIS A 75 -5.73 3.57 -9.49
C HIS A 75 -5.01 3.82 -8.16
N THR A 76 -4.66 5.07 -7.90
CA THR A 76 -4.39 5.60 -6.56
C THR A 76 -5.15 6.90 -6.41
N GLU A 77 -5.79 7.11 -5.26
CA GLU A 77 -6.57 8.32 -5.04
C GLU A 77 -5.70 9.58 -4.84
N MET A 78 -6.32 10.75 -4.78
CA MET A 78 -5.67 12.06 -4.93
C MET A 78 -4.85 12.54 -3.72
N THR A 79 -5.08 11.97 -2.53
CA THR A 79 -4.39 12.30 -1.27
C THR A 79 -3.09 11.51 -1.09
N GLY A 80 -2.94 10.40 -1.81
CA GLY A 80 -1.73 9.59 -1.78
C GLY A 80 -1.70 8.53 -0.69
N ASN A 81 -2.89 8.10 -0.24
CA ASN A 81 -3.07 7.16 0.85
C ASN A 81 -3.66 5.83 0.37
N ASN A 82 -4.55 5.80 -0.64
CA ASN A 82 -5.19 4.54 -1.06
C ASN A 82 -4.80 4.09 -2.47
N ALA A 83 -4.47 2.81 -2.59
CA ALA A 83 -4.21 2.11 -3.84
C ALA A 83 -5.31 1.10 -4.15
N PHE A 84 -5.72 1.02 -5.42
CA PHE A 84 -6.82 0.19 -5.89
C PHE A 84 -6.29 -0.89 -6.80
N PHE A 85 -6.50 -2.14 -6.40
CA PHE A 85 -6.05 -3.33 -7.10
C PHE A 85 -7.25 -4.13 -7.60
N LEU A 86 -7.30 -4.36 -8.91
CA LEU A 86 -8.32 -5.17 -9.57
C LEU A 86 -7.75 -6.56 -9.84
N ARG A 87 -8.57 -7.59 -9.64
CA ARG A 87 -8.17 -8.96 -9.95
C ARG A 87 -7.86 -9.09 -11.44
N GLU A 88 -6.75 -9.72 -11.78
CA GLU A 88 -6.19 -9.72 -13.14
C GLU A 88 -7.17 -10.29 -14.17
N ASP A 89 -7.93 -11.33 -13.81
CA ASP A 89 -8.98 -11.96 -14.62
C ASP A 89 -10.22 -11.07 -14.85
N GLN A 90 -10.28 -9.88 -14.25
CA GLN A 90 -11.40 -8.94 -14.34
C GLN A 90 -10.96 -7.56 -14.85
N VAL A 91 -9.72 -7.40 -15.29
CA VAL A 91 -9.15 -6.09 -15.64
C VAL A 91 -9.76 -5.46 -16.90
N GLY A 92 -10.30 -6.25 -17.83
CA GLY A 92 -11.02 -5.75 -19.00
C GLY A 92 -10.27 -4.67 -19.78
N THR A 93 -10.85 -3.48 -19.87
CA THR A 93 -10.30 -2.31 -20.60
C THR A 93 -9.56 -1.31 -19.69
N TYR A 94 -9.29 -1.65 -18.43
CA TYR A 94 -8.48 -0.78 -17.57
C TYR A 94 -7.06 -0.68 -18.15
N PRO A 95 -6.43 0.50 -18.05
CA PRO A 95 -5.12 0.72 -18.65
C PRO A 95 -4.02 -0.10 -17.96
N SER A 96 -2.83 -0.13 -18.56
CA SER A 96 -1.64 -0.72 -17.93
C SER A 96 -1.36 -0.05 -16.58
N GLU A 97 -0.83 -0.80 -15.63
CA GLU A 97 -0.36 -0.25 -14.35
C GLU A 97 0.73 0.82 -14.52
N ASP A 98 1.46 0.82 -15.64
CA ASP A 98 2.52 1.80 -15.94
C ASP A 98 2.01 3.22 -16.17
N VAL A 99 0.71 3.40 -16.46
CA VAL A 99 0.11 4.73 -16.61
C VAL A 99 -0.71 5.15 -15.40
N VAL A 100 -0.76 4.33 -14.34
CA VAL A 100 -1.43 4.71 -13.09
C VAL A 100 -0.59 5.78 -12.41
N PRO A 101 -1.15 6.98 -12.15
CA PRO A 101 -0.39 8.08 -11.58
C PRO A 101 -0.09 7.77 -10.11
N ILE A 102 1.18 7.61 -9.77
CA ILE A 102 1.61 7.44 -8.37
C ILE A 102 1.67 8.80 -7.70
N ARG A 103 0.98 8.95 -6.55
CA ARG A 103 0.84 10.25 -5.89
C ARG A 103 1.84 10.40 -4.75
N ALA A 104 2.34 11.61 -4.59
CA ALA A 104 3.01 12.06 -3.38
C ALA A 104 1.95 12.46 -2.32
N PRO A 105 2.33 12.61 -1.04
CA PRO A 105 1.41 13.07 0.00
C PRO A 105 0.74 14.38 -0.38
N ASN A 106 -0.59 14.44 -0.31
CA ASN A 106 -1.37 15.63 -0.65
C ASN A 106 -2.39 15.97 0.45
N HIS A 107 -1.95 16.80 1.38
CA HIS A 107 -2.74 17.23 2.54
C HIS A 107 -3.67 18.42 2.27
N PHE A 108 -3.59 19.05 1.09
CA PHE A 108 -4.44 20.21 0.77
C PHE A 108 -5.94 19.87 0.73
N LEU A 109 -6.28 18.62 0.43
CA LEU A 109 -7.66 18.16 0.38
C LEU A 109 -8.24 17.79 1.76
N LEU A 110 -7.38 17.44 2.72
CA LEU A 110 -7.79 16.95 4.04
C LEU A 110 -7.57 17.97 5.16
N ALA A 111 -6.75 19.00 4.93
CA ALA A 111 -6.27 19.94 5.95
C ALA A 111 -5.56 19.29 7.16
N GLU A 112 -5.26 18.00 7.06
CA GLU A 112 -4.58 17.21 8.09
C GLU A 112 -3.40 16.45 7.46
N ALA A 113 -2.29 16.42 8.21
CA ALA A 113 -1.09 15.69 7.87
C ALA A 113 -0.57 15.00 9.12
N HIS A 114 -0.14 13.74 8.97
CA HIS A 114 0.61 13.07 10.02
C HIS A 114 1.93 13.82 10.28
N ALA A 115 2.33 13.88 11.54
CA ALA A 115 3.62 14.48 11.88
C ALA A 115 4.75 13.64 11.27
N PRO A 116 5.84 14.25 10.79
CA PRO A 116 7.01 13.49 10.38
C PRO A 116 7.46 12.54 11.50
N ASP A 117 7.94 11.35 11.12
CA ASP A 117 8.45 10.42 12.11
C ASP A 117 9.77 10.90 12.73
N SER A 118 9.68 11.44 13.94
CA SER A 118 10.82 11.95 14.71
C SER A 118 11.71 10.83 15.27
N LEU A 119 11.23 9.59 15.29
CA LEU A 119 11.96 8.44 15.78
C LEU A 119 12.81 7.77 14.69
N HIS A 120 12.65 8.19 13.43
CA HIS A 120 13.33 7.61 12.27
C HIS A 120 13.23 6.08 12.24
N ARG A 121 12.01 5.56 12.48
CA ARG A 121 11.74 4.14 12.55
C ARG A 121 12.05 3.49 11.19
N PRO A 122 12.62 2.27 11.20
CA PRO A 122 13.12 1.65 9.99
C PRO A 122 11.98 1.10 9.13
N TYR A 123 12.20 1.13 7.83
CA TYR A 123 11.49 0.29 6.87
C TYR A 123 12.42 -0.85 6.42
N GLU A 124 11.82 -1.97 6.04
CA GLU A 124 12.52 -3.15 5.57
C GLU A 124 12.14 -3.46 4.12
N ALA A 125 13.03 -4.14 3.40
CA ALA A 125 12.64 -4.77 2.14
C ALA A 125 11.68 -5.92 2.45
N PRO A 126 10.55 -6.05 1.74
CA PRO A 126 9.66 -7.18 1.93
C PRO A 126 10.40 -8.48 1.59
N PRO A 127 10.13 -9.58 2.31
CA PRO A 127 10.73 -10.87 2.00
C PRO A 127 10.23 -11.37 0.63
N PRO A 128 10.95 -12.32 0.01
CA PRO A 128 10.57 -12.89 -1.26
C PRO A 128 9.12 -13.40 -1.25
N ILE A 129 8.36 -13.02 -2.28
CA ILE A 129 6.99 -13.49 -2.43
C ILE A 129 7.06 -14.91 -2.99
N GLN A 130 6.55 -15.88 -2.23
CA GLN A 130 6.46 -17.27 -2.69
C GLN A 130 5.27 -17.39 -3.66
N PRO A 131 5.43 -18.12 -4.78
CA PRO A 131 4.38 -18.29 -5.79
C PRO A 131 3.20 -19.15 -5.32
#